data_AF-A0A221NTG8-F1
#
_entry.id   AF-A0A221NTG8-F1
#
_cell.length_a   1.000
_cell.length_b   1.000
_cell.length_c   1.000
_cell.angle_alpha   90.00
_cell.angle_beta   90.00
_cell.angle_gamma   90.00
#
_symmetry.space_group_name_H-M   'P 1'
#
loop_
_entity.id
_entity.type
_entity.pdbx_description
1 polymer ?
#
loop_
_entity_poly.entity_id
_entity_poly.type
_entity_poly.pdbx_seq_one_letter_code
_entity_poly.pdbx_strand_id
1 'polypeptide(L)'
;MTGARGTVCLGGARGSCLIPEFPRFRREARSIGLALDLPLRPQGKAINVSGDFIRRRLRAGSFAQVRYVTPIRFAEARGVVADVYRGVEHDFGVLAPPILLHAPCPDLLAASWVMMREALLASRRASRSVKEAVATAVSVSNTCPFCVTVHSATLHGLIRGHAAAVAADRPGSVDGSRLQDVATWAMGAAGTLCAETGGGAEPLFPPEQTCELVAVATLFHYLNRMVNIFLGSAPLPPRVPGTALRPLAALLSSLIRAAAPGVGDPGESLDLLPSAPLPPDMAWALGDDVVAQAFARAAAAADLAGEASVPPQVQELVRQLVDASDGLPNAGGRAAVEAAVETLSERERDVGRLALLTALASHQVEESVVGRFRERQGSDAALIEVTAWASMVAARREAGRLWAGACPGRCEYRRA
;
A
#
# COMPACT_ATOMS: atom_id res chain seq x y z
N MET A 1 26.00 -16.68 49.02
CA MET A 1 25.48 -15.81 50.10
C MET A 1 26.55 -14.77 50.36
N THR A 2 26.36 -13.45 50.43
CA THR A 2 25.24 -12.50 50.37
C THR A 2 25.95 -11.14 50.25
N GLY A 3 25.44 -10.22 49.43
CA GLY A 3 26.03 -8.88 49.33
C GLY A 3 25.19 -7.94 48.49
N ALA A 4 24.29 -7.21 49.15
CA ALA A 4 23.44 -6.17 48.57
C ALA A 4 24.23 -4.96 48.07
N ARG A 5 23.86 -4.43 46.90
CA ARG A 5 23.99 -3.02 46.45
C ARG A 5 22.81 -2.80 45.49
N GLY A 6 21.80 -1.98 45.75
CA GLY A 6 21.89 -0.57 46.12
C GLY A 6 21.86 0.25 44.82
N THR A 7 20.69 0.47 44.24
CA THR A 7 20.55 1.35 43.06
C THR A 7 19.80 2.61 43.48
N VAL A 8 20.56 3.70 43.51
CA VAL A 8 20.15 5.06 43.80
C VAL A 8 19.29 5.58 42.64
N CYS A 9 18.11 6.10 42.96
CA CYS A 9 17.35 6.99 42.09
C CYS A 9 17.83 8.43 42.34
N LEU A 10 18.37 9.09 41.32
CA LEU A 10 18.46 10.55 41.24
C LEU A 10 18.12 10.97 39.81
N GLY A 11 17.08 11.79 39.70
CA GLY A 11 16.49 12.22 38.44
C GLY A 11 17.27 13.29 37.69
N GLY A 12 16.81 13.59 36.46
CA GLY A 12 17.34 14.68 35.65
C GLY A 12 16.93 14.61 34.19
N ALA A 13 15.69 15.00 33.91
CA ALA A 13 15.13 15.46 32.65
C ALA A 13 16.01 15.42 31.37
N ARG A 14 15.62 14.54 30.43
CA ARG A 14 15.39 14.83 29.00
C ARG A 14 14.85 13.54 28.37
N GLY A 15 13.52 13.46 28.26
CA GLY A 15 12.86 12.34 27.60
C GLY A 15 13.22 12.30 26.12
N SER A 16 14.18 11.44 25.76
CA SER A 16 14.32 10.97 24.38
C SER A 16 13.11 10.12 24.06
N CYS A 17 12.24 10.66 23.20
CA CYS A 17 11.16 9.91 22.58
C CYS A 17 11.80 8.75 21.78
N LEU A 18 11.77 7.55 22.35
CA LEU A 18 12.27 6.33 21.74
C LEU A 18 11.36 5.97 20.58
N ILE A 19 11.79 6.35 19.36
CA ILE A 19 11.28 5.76 18.12
C ILE A 19 11.71 4.29 18.14
N PRO A 20 10.82 3.30 17.90
CA PRO A 20 11.21 1.89 17.84
C PRO A 20 12.32 1.67 16.80
N GLU A 21 13.42 1.03 17.23
CA GLU A 21 14.58 0.78 16.39
C GLU A 21 14.37 -0.47 15.52
N PHE A 22 14.13 -0.29 14.22
CA PHE A 22 13.97 -1.36 13.24
C PHE A 22 15.29 -1.60 12.46
N PRO A 23 16.04 -2.70 12.66
CA PRO A 23 17.35 -2.90 12.03
C PRO A 23 17.32 -3.13 10.51
N ARG A 24 16.24 -3.71 9.96
CA ARG A 24 16.01 -3.81 8.50
C ARG A 24 15.64 -2.44 7.91
N PHE A 25 14.75 -1.71 8.56
CA PHE A 25 14.35 -0.34 8.20
C PHE A 25 15.54 0.64 8.17
N ARG A 26 16.50 0.54 9.13
CA ARG A 26 17.72 1.36 9.11
C ARG A 26 18.64 1.02 7.95
N ARG A 27 18.73 -0.24 7.54
CA ARG A 27 19.64 -0.67 6.46
C ARG A 27 19.18 -0.11 5.11
N GLU A 28 17.87 -0.09 4.85
CA GLU A 28 17.28 0.52 3.65
C GLU A 28 17.15 2.04 3.77
N ALA A 29 16.78 2.60 4.92
CA ALA A 29 16.72 4.05 5.10
C ALA A 29 18.11 4.72 4.97
N ARG A 30 19.20 4.03 5.37
CA ARG A 30 20.58 4.51 5.20
C ARG A 30 21.07 4.43 3.75
N SER A 31 20.61 3.47 2.95
CA SER A 31 20.95 3.42 1.52
C SER A 31 20.27 4.53 0.70
N ILE A 32 19.25 5.20 1.27
CA ILE A 32 18.52 6.34 0.67
C ILE A 32 19.05 7.71 1.18
N GLY A 33 20.20 7.76 1.87
CA GLY A 33 20.85 9.01 2.24
C GLY A 33 20.14 9.84 3.33
N LEU A 34 19.34 9.19 4.19
CA LEU A 34 18.68 9.86 5.32
C LEU A 34 19.62 10.06 6.53
N ALA A 35 20.71 10.80 6.35
CA ALA A 35 21.46 11.39 7.48
C ALA A 35 22.02 12.75 7.06
N LEU A 36 21.71 13.78 7.86
CA LEU A 36 22.47 15.02 8.12
C LEU A 36 21.51 16.11 8.61
N ASP A 37 21.84 16.62 9.81
CA ASP A 37 21.28 17.80 10.45
C ASP A 37 21.77 19.07 9.73
N LEU A 38 20.85 19.94 9.33
CA LEU A 38 21.15 21.32 8.95
C LEU A 38 19.95 22.22 9.29
N PRO A 39 20.16 23.36 9.97
CA PRO A 39 19.08 24.28 10.31
C PRO A 39 18.68 25.11 9.08
N LEU A 40 17.45 24.92 8.59
CA LEU A 40 16.86 25.82 7.60
C LEU A 40 16.33 27.08 8.29
N ARG A 41 17.03 28.22 8.09
CA ARG A 41 16.47 29.56 8.36
C ARG A 41 15.60 29.99 7.18
N PRO A 42 14.38 30.51 7.39
CA PRO A 42 13.61 31.10 6.31
C PRO A 42 14.08 32.55 6.09
N GLN A 43 14.73 32.81 4.96
CA GLN A 43 14.76 34.14 4.36
C GLN A 43 14.20 34.01 2.95
N GLY A 44 12.98 34.48 2.74
CA GLY A 44 12.35 34.49 1.42
C GLY A 44 11.05 35.29 1.45
N LYS A 45 11.00 36.35 0.64
CA LYS A 45 9.81 37.18 0.39
C LYS A 45 8.67 36.30 -0.14
N ALA A 46 7.47 36.47 0.40
CA ALA A 46 6.28 35.77 -0.03
C ALA A 46 5.92 36.16 -1.48
N ILE A 47 6.10 35.21 -2.41
CA ILE A 47 5.51 35.28 -3.74
C ILE A 47 4.09 34.71 -3.60
N ASN A 48 3.08 35.51 -3.93
CA ASN A 48 1.68 35.10 -3.84
C ASN A 48 1.34 34.16 -5.01
N VAL A 49 1.66 32.88 -4.85
CA VAL A 49 1.36 31.84 -5.83
C VAL A 49 -0.08 31.38 -5.61
N SER A 50 -0.95 31.59 -6.60
CA SER A 50 -2.35 31.11 -6.54
C SER A 50 -2.40 29.59 -6.35
N GLY A 51 -3.30 29.10 -5.47
CA GLY A 51 -3.44 27.68 -5.15
C GLY A 51 -3.69 26.79 -6.39
N ASP A 52 -4.34 27.34 -7.42
CA ASP A 52 -4.58 26.65 -8.69
C ASP A 52 -3.30 26.34 -9.46
N PHE A 53 -2.31 27.23 -9.39
CA PHE A 53 -1.02 27.01 -10.03
C PHE A 53 -0.26 25.87 -9.36
N ILE A 54 -0.27 25.82 -8.02
CA ILE A 54 0.34 24.75 -7.23
C ILE A 54 -0.33 23.42 -7.55
N ARG A 55 -1.67 23.36 -7.55
CA ARG A 55 -2.42 22.15 -7.91
C ARG A 55 -2.10 21.66 -9.32
N ARG A 56 -2.07 22.55 -10.32
CA ARG A 56 -1.69 22.19 -11.69
C ARG A 56 -0.27 21.61 -11.77
N ARG A 57 0.70 22.16 -11.04
CA ARG A 57 2.07 21.64 -11.00
C ARG A 57 2.16 20.29 -10.31
N LEU A 58 1.44 20.10 -9.20
CA LEU A 58 1.37 18.81 -8.51
C LEU A 58 0.76 17.74 -9.42
N ARG A 59 -0.37 18.03 -10.07
CA ARG A 59 -0.99 17.12 -11.06
C ARG A 59 -0.03 16.75 -12.17
N ALA A 60 0.64 17.72 -12.78
CA ALA A 60 1.63 17.47 -13.83
C ALA A 60 2.78 16.58 -13.34
N GLY A 61 3.28 16.81 -12.12
CA GLY A 61 4.27 15.97 -11.47
C GLY A 61 3.78 14.54 -11.22
N SER A 62 2.51 14.37 -10.86
CA SER A 62 1.91 13.04 -10.67
C SER A 62 1.83 12.25 -11.98
N PHE A 63 1.36 12.88 -13.06
CA PHE A 63 1.30 12.23 -14.38
C PHE A 63 2.68 11.86 -14.92
N ALA A 64 3.68 12.72 -14.71
CA ALA A 64 5.03 12.50 -15.21
C ALA A 64 5.74 11.28 -14.57
N GLN A 65 5.24 10.76 -13.44
CA GLN A 65 5.81 9.60 -12.77
C GLN A 65 5.36 8.26 -13.37
N VAL A 66 4.28 8.25 -14.14
CA VAL A 66 3.74 7.03 -14.76
C VAL A 66 4.57 6.62 -15.96
N ARG A 67 4.95 5.35 -15.99
CA ARG A 67 5.69 4.67 -17.04
C ARG A 67 4.79 3.65 -17.73
N TYR A 68 5.17 3.25 -18.94
CA TYR A 68 4.57 2.14 -19.68
C TYR A 68 3.08 2.25 -20.00
N VAL A 69 2.36 3.29 -19.62
CA VAL A 69 0.99 3.57 -20.09
C VAL A 69 0.83 5.08 -20.25
N THR A 70 -0.12 5.48 -21.10
CA THR A 70 -0.43 6.87 -21.37
C THR A 70 -1.44 7.37 -20.34
N PRO A 71 -1.07 8.31 -19.45
CA PRO A 71 -2.01 8.81 -18.46
C PRO A 71 -3.08 9.68 -19.11
N ILE A 72 -4.33 9.56 -18.65
CA ILE A 72 -5.42 10.46 -19.03
C ILE A 72 -5.28 11.76 -18.24
N ARG A 73 -5.12 12.91 -18.91
CA ARG A 73 -4.92 14.17 -18.19
C ARG A 73 -6.20 14.59 -17.46
N PHE A 74 -6.03 15.31 -16.34
CA PHE A 74 -7.16 15.79 -15.53
C PHE A 74 -8.21 16.60 -16.33
N ALA A 75 -7.78 17.41 -17.30
CA ALA A 75 -8.69 18.20 -18.14
C ALA A 75 -9.42 17.36 -19.21
N GLU A 76 -8.86 16.22 -19.57
CA GLU A 76 -9.37 15.28 -20.57
C GLU A 76 -10.28 14.21 -19.92
N ALA A 77 -10.15 13.98 -18.61
CA ALA A 77 -10.96 13.04 -17.85
C ALA A 77 -12.47 13.32 -18.01
N ARG A 78 -13.24 12.23 -18.15
CA ARG A 78 -14.70 12.21 -18.25
C ARG A 78 -15.25 11.02 -17.47
N GLY A 79 -16.55 11.05 -17.15
CA GLY A 79 -17.24 9.98 -16.42
C GLY A 79 -16.51 9.57 -15.14
N VAL A 80 -16.46 8.26 -14.88
CA VAL A 80 -15.81 7.64 -13.71
C VAL A 80 -14.38 8.12 -13.48
N VAL A 81 -13.59 8.33 -14.54
CA VAL A 81 -12.21 8.83 -14.41
C VAL A 81 -12.18 10.23 -13.78
N ALA A 82 -13.10 11.11 -14.21
CA ALA A 82 -13.19 12.45 -13.66
C ALA A 82 -13.71 12.46 -12.22
N ASP A 83 -14.65 11.57 -11.89
CA ASP A 83 -15.18 11.40 -10.53
C ASP A 83 -14.10 10.91 -9.57
N VAL A 84 -13.36 9.86 -9.95
CA VAL A 84 -12.24 9.35 -9.16
C VAL A 84 -11.17 10.43 -8.98
N TYR A 85 -10.79 11.16 -10.03
CA TYR A 85 -9.75 12.19 -9.91
C TYR A 85 -10.16 13.32 -8.96
N ARG A 86 -11.43 13.72 -8.95
CA ARG A 86 -11.96 14.68 -7.99
C ARG A 86 -11.94 14.12 -6.57
N GLY A 87 -12.43 12.89 -6.39
CA GLY A 87 -12.43 12.22 -5.09
C GLY A 87 -11.03 12.09 -4.50
N VAL A 88 -10.07 11.61 -5.30
CA VAL A 88 -8.66 11.50 -4.89
C VAL A 88 -8.11 12.86 -4.48
N GLU A 89 -8.27 13.91 -5.29
CA GLU A 89 -7.72 15.23 -4.93
C GLU A 89 -8.40 15.84 -3.69
N HIS A 90 -9.70 15.58 -3.50
CA HIS A 90 -10.47 16.06 -2.35
C HIS A 90 -10.05 15.36 -1.05
N ASP A 91 -10.13 14.03 -1.02
CA ASP A 91 -9.96 13.22 0.19
C ASP A 91 -8.47 12.92 0.50
N PHE A 92 -7.63 12.80 -0.53
CA PHE A 92 -6.19 12.54 -0.36
C PHE A 92 -5.34 13.83 -0.40
N GLY A 93 -5.89 14.93 -0.93
CA GLY A 93 -5.23 16.23 -1.03
C GLY A 93 -4.27 16.40 -2.21
N VAL A 94 -3.95 15.32 -2.93
CA VAL A 94 -3.15 15.33 -4.15
C VAL A 94 -3.60 14.19 -5.07
N LEU A 95 -3.53 14.40 -6.39
CA LEU A 95 -3.75 13.33 -7.34
C LEU A 95 -2.62 12.29 -7.24
N ALA A 96 -2.89 11.14 -6.63
CA ALA A 96 -1.89 10.13 -6.31
C ALA A 96 -1.47 9.30 -7.54
N PRO A 97 -0.17 9.24 -7.91
CA PRO A 97 0.31 8.40 -9.00
C PRO A 97 -0.08 6.91 -8.89
N PRO A 98 -0.02 6.28 -7.70
CA PRO A 98 -0.45 4.88 -7.53
C PRO A 98 -1.91 4.60 -7.91
N ILE A 99 -2.78 5.61 -7.90
CA ILE A 99 -4.18 5.48 -8.30
C ILE A 99 -4.33 5.81 -9.78
N LEU A 100 -3.85 6.98 -10.21
CA LEU A 100 -4.10 7.47 -11.56
C LEU A 100 -3.49 6.59 -12.67
N LEU A 101 -2.49 5.77 -12.37
CA LEU A 101 -1.87 4.83 -13.33
C LEU A 101 -2.90 3.88 -13.96
N HIS A 102 -4.02 3.63 -13.27
CA HIS A 102 -5.08 2.73 -13.72
C HIS A 102 -6.03 3.37 -14.73
N ALA A 103 -5.88 4.67 -15.05
CA ALA A 103 -6.82 5.41 -15.89
C ALA A 103 -7.15 4.79 -17.26
N PRO A 104 -6.26 4.01 -17.93
CA PRO A 104 -6.64 3.25 -19.13
C PRO A 104 -7.79 2.25 -18.94
N CYS A 105 -8.08 1.83 -17.70
CA CYS A 105 -9.18 0.94 -17.36
C CYS A 105 -10.04 1.59 -16.23
N PRO A 106 -11.14 2.29 -16.56
CA PRO A 106 -11.93 3.06 -15.59
C PRO A 106 -12.43 2.26 -14.38
N ASP A 107 -12.81 1.00 -14.57
CA ASP A 107 -13.29 0.13 -13.48
C ASP A 107 -12.15 -0.22 -12.50
N LEU A 108 -10.94 -0.48 -13.01
CA LEU A 108 -9.77 -0.73 -12.15
C LEU A 108 -9.27 0.55 -11.49
N LEU A 109 -9.43 1.70 -12.15
CA LEU A 109 -9.20 3.01 -11.52
C LEU A 109 -10.15 3.21 -10.33
N ALA A 110 -11.45 3.00 -10.54
CA ALA A 110 -12.45 3.07 -9.48
C ALA A 110 -12.15 2.06 -8.36
N ALA A 111 -11.83 0.81 -8.70
CA ALA A 111 -11.48 -0.25 -7.73
C ALA A 111 -10.30 0.16 -6.83
N SER A 112 -9.22 0.67 -7.43
CA SER A 112 -8.05 1.12 -6.67
C SER A 112 -8.39 2.28 -5.73
N TRP A 113 -9.26 3.20 -6.17
CA TRP A 113 -9.68 4.34 -5.37
C TRP A 113 -10.62 3.93 -4.24
N VAL A 114 -11.64 3.13 -4.51
CA VAL A 114 -12.62 2.64 -3.53
C VAL A 114 -11.91 1.88 -2.41
N MET A 115 -11.00 0.95 -2.74
CA MET A 115 -10.19 0.27 -1.72
C MET A 115 -9.35 1.26 -0.90
N MET A 116 -8.68 2.22 -1.55
CA MET A 116 -7.84 3.19 -0.83
C MET A 116 -8.65 4.09 0.10
N ARG A 117 -9.76 4.63 -0.39
CA ARG A 117 -10.63 5.51 0.39
C ARG A 117 -11.18 4.76 1.60
N GLU A 118 -11.83 3.62 1.38
CA GLU A 118 -12.53 2.93 2.46
C GLU A 118 -11.58 2.25 3.46
N ALA A 119 -10.44 1.68 3.02
CA ALA A 119 -9.48 1.05 3.93
C ALA A 119 -8.61 2.06 4.68
N LEU A 120 -8.05 3.06 3.98
CA LEU A 120 -6.99 3.91 4.51
C LEU A 120 -7.50 5.28 5.01
N LEU A 121 -8.47 5.88 4.33
CA LEU A 121 -8.85 7.28 4.55
C LEU A 121 -10.12 7.43 5.40
N ALA A 122 -11.20 6.78 5.00
CA ALA A 122 -12.55 7.01 5.54
C ALA A 122 -12.85 6.15 6.78
N SER A 123 -12.43 4.87 6.81
CA SER A 123 -12.63 4.04 8.00
C SER A 123 -11.82 4.56 9.20
N ARG A 124 -12.38 4.43 10.41
CA ARG A 124 -11.88 5.11 11.62
C ARG A 124 -11.70 4.19 12.83
N ARG A 125 -11.72 2.85 12.68
CA ARG A 125 -11.59 1.94 13.84
C ARG A 125 -10.14 1.82 14.29
N ALA A 126 -9.20 1.87 13.35
CA ALA A 126 -7.76 1.99 13.57
C ALA A 126 -7.28 3.41 13.29
N SER A 127 -6.36 3.92 14.12
CA SER A 127 -5.78 5.25 13.90
C SER A 127 -4.97 5.30 12.61
N ARG A 128 -4.94 6.47 11.96
CA ARG A 128 -4.23 6.64 10.70
C ARG A 128 -2.75 6.26 10.80
N SER A 129 -2.08 6.53 11.92
CA SER A 129 -0.69 6.11 12.14
C SER A 129 -0.51 4.59 12.15
N VAL A 130 -1.46 3.82 12.72
CA VAL A 130 -1.38 2.35 12.70
C VAL A 130 -1.54 1.85 11.27
N LYS A 131 -2.47 2.40 10.50
CA LYS A 131 -2.66 2.05 9.08
C LYS A 131 -1.42 2.37 8.24
N GLU A 132 -0.81 3.54 8.43
CA GLU A 132 0.41 3.94 7.73
C GLU A 132 1.61 3.05 8.13
N ALA A 133 1.62 2.50 9.35
CA ALA A 133 2.62 1.50 9.77
C ALA A 133 2.42 0.16 9.05
N VAL A 134 1.18 -0.32 8.91
CA VAL A 134 0.86 -1.51 8.08
C VAL A 134 1.28 -1.27 6.63
N ALA A 135 0.89 -0.14 6.04
CA ALA A 135 1.25 0.25 4.68
C ALA A 135 2.77 0.23 4.45
N THR A 136 3.52 0.80 5.39
CA THR A 136 4.98 0.84 5.34
C THR A 136 5.58 -0.57 5.43
N ALA A 137 5.11 -1.38 6.38
CA ALA A 137 5.61 -2.75 6.61
C ALA A 137 5.37 -3.67 5.41
N VAL A 138 4.15 -3.65 4.84
CA VAL A 138 3.80 -4.40 3.63
C VAL A 138 4.66 -3.93 2.44
N SER A 139 4.89 -2.62 2.32
CA SER A 139 5.73 -2.05 1.26
C SER A 139 7.19 -2.47 1.35
N VAL A 140 7.72 -2.65 2.57
CA VAL A 140 9.05 -3.24 2.78
C VAL A 140 9.05 -4.70 2.32
N SER A 141 8.07 -5.51 2.75
CA SER A 141 7.97 -6.92 2.35
C SER A 141 7.84 -7.10 0.83
N ASN A 142 7.12 -6.20 0.16
CA ASN A 142 6.95 -6.23 -1.29
C ASN A 142 8.12 -5.58 -2.07
N THR A 143 9.19 -5.14 -1.39
CA THR A 143 10.35 -4.44 -2.01
C THR A 143 9.91 -3.23 -2.85
N CYS A 144 9.04 -2.38 -2.29
CA CYS A 144 8.45 -1.24 -2.98
C CYS A 144 8.98 0.11 -2.43
N PRO A 145 10.13 0.61 -2.91
CA PRO A 145 10.81 1.79 -2.34
C PRO A 145 10.00 3.09 -2.43
N PHE A 146 9.17 3.23 -3.47
CA PHE A 146 8.28 4.37 -3.63
C PHE A 146 7.30 4.45 -2.44
N CYS A 147 6.58 3.36 -2.18
CA CYS A 147 5.59 3.28 -1.12
C CYS A 147 6.24 3.35 0.26
N VAL A 148 7.40 2.70 0.47
CA VAL A 148 8.17 2.84 1.72
C VAL A 148 8.47 4.30 2.01
N THR A 149 8.91 5.07 1.01
CA THR A 149 9.24 6.48 1.19
C THR A 149 8.02 7.32 1.55
N VAL A 150 6.90 7.17 0.83
CA VAL A 150 5.68 7.95 1.05
C VAL A 150 5.04 7.64 2.42
N HIS A 151 4.88 6.35 2.74
CA HIS A 151 4.16 5.93 3.94
C HIS A 151 4.99 6.14 5.21
N SER A 152 6.32 5.91 5.16
CA SER A 152 7.18 6.21 6.31
C SER A 152 7.25 7.72 6.60
N ALA A 153 7.31 8.57 5.58
CA ALA A 153 7.28 10.02 5.76
C ALA A 153 5.95 10.50 6.32
N THR A 154 4.84 9.92 5.87
CA THR A 154 3.49 10.21 6.37
C THR A 154 3.35 9.78 7.84
N LEU A 155 3.74 8.54 8.16
CA LEU A 155 3.76 8.01 9.52
C LEU A 155 4.58 8.90 10.46
N HIS A 156 5.80 9.26 10.06
CA HIS A 156 6.68 10.13 10.85
C HIS A 156 6.06 11.52 11.10
N GLY A 157 5.44 12.10 10.08
CA GLY A 157 4.72 13.37 10.18
C GLY A 157 3.52 13.28 11.14
N LEU A 158 2.78 12.17 11.11
CA LEU A 158 1.66 11.92 12.03
C LEU A 158 2.17 11.77 13.46
N ILE A 159 3.16 10.92 13.73
CA ILE A 159 3.69 10.70 15.09
C ILE A 159 4.21 12.02 15.69
N ARG A 160 4.98 12.81 14.92
CA ARG A 160 5.46 14.12 15.39
C ARG A 160 4.32 15.11 15.67
N GLY A 161 3.29 15.12 14.83
CA GLY A 161 2.10 15.94 15.05
C GLY A 161 1.36 15.57 16.34
N HIS A 162 1.22 14.27 16.63
CA HIS A 162 0.63 13.79 17.89
C HIS A 162 1.50 14.18 19.09
N ALA A 163 2.82 14.00 19.03
CA ALA A 163 3.72 14.41 20.11
C ALA A 163 3.62 15.92 20.41
N ALA A 164 3.50 16.76 19.39
CA ALA A 164 3.28 18.19 19.55
C ALA A 164 1.89 18.52 20.15
N ALA A 165 0.84 17.77 19.77
CA ALA A 165 -0.51 17.95 20.33
C ALA A 165 -0.63 17.47 21.78
N VAL A 166 0.06 16.38 22.15
CA VAL A 166 0.17 15.87 23.52
C VAL A 166 0.98 16.84 24.39
N ALA A 167 2.08 17.40 23.85
CA ALA A 167 2.81 18.48 24.51
C ALA A 167 1.96 19.76 24.68
N ALA A 168 0.89 19.91 23.89
CA ALA A 168 -0.11 20.97 23.98
C ALA A 168 -1.40 20.52 24.73
N ASP A 169 -1.31 19.48 25.57
CA ASP A 169 -2.35 18.99 26.50
C ASP A 169 -3.63 18.42 25.84
N ARG A 170 -3.50 17.74 24.70
CA ARG A 170 -4.57 16.92 24.10
C ARG A 170 -4.14 15.44 24.04
N PRO A 171 -4.66 14.56 24.91
CA PRO A 171 -4.17 13.18 25.00
C PRO A 171 -4.64 12.32 23.83
N GLY A 172 -3.68 11.65 23.20
CA GLY A 172 -3.86 10.70 22.10
C GLY A 172 -2.51 10.14 21.65
N SER A 173 -1.75 9.51 22.56
CA SER A 173 -0.45 8.91 22.23
C SER A 173 -0.60 7.48 21.75
N VAL A 174 0.04 7.14 20.62
CA VAL A 174 0.23 5.76 20.17
C VAL A 174 1.52 5.22 20.82
N ASP A 175 1.42 4.07 21.49
CA ASP A 175 2.59 3.37 22.06
C ASP A 175 3.48 2.80 20.95
N GLY A 176 4.79 3.03 21.05
CA GLY A 176 5.79 2.55 20.09
C GLY A 176 5.94 1.03 20.08
N SER A 177 5.63 0.34 21.19
CA SER A 177 5.61 -1.13 21.27
C SER A 177 4.56 -1.73 20.32
N ARG A 178 3.35 -1.17 20.35
CA ARG A 178 2.22 -1.60 19.52
C ARG A 178 2.47 -1.42 18.02
N LEU A 179 3.19 -0.37 17.61
CA LEU A 179 3.55 -0.17 16.20
C LEU A 179 4.56 -1.24 15.70
N GLN A 180 5.43 -1.73 16.58
CA GLN A 180 6.37 -2.80 16.26
C GLN A 180 5.66 -4.13 16.03
N ASP A 181 4.67 -4.46 16.85
CA ASP A 181 3.87 -5.68 16.71
C ASP A 181 3.04 -5.64 15.42
N VAL A 182 2.42 -4.50 15.13
CA VAL A 182 1.70 -4.24 13.86
C VAL A 182 2.60 -4.47 12.66
N ALA A 183 3.80 -3.89 12.66
CA ALA A 183 4.74 -4.03 11.55
C ALA A 183 5.21 -5.47 11.39
N THR A 184 5.48 -6.18 12.49
CA THR A 184 5.93 -7.59 12.47
C THR A 184 4.86 -8.51 11.91
N TRP A 185 3.60 -8.30 12.32
CA TRP A 185 2.45 -8.98 11.74
C TRP A 185 2.28 -8.68 10.25
N ALA A 186 2.27 -7.41 9.88
CA ALA A 186 2.05 -6.97 8.50
C ALA A 186 3.15 -7.43 7.54
N MET A 187 4.38 -7.68 8.03
CA MET A 187 5.44 -8.29 7.23
C MET A 187 5.23 -9.78 6.94
N GLY A 188 4.17 -10.40 7.47
CA GLY A 188 3.90 -11.84 7.33
C GLY A 188 4.72 -12.72 8.28
N ALA A 189 5.49 -12.12 9.20
CA ALA A 189 6.34 -12.84 10.16
C ALA A 189 5.56 -13.33 11.40
N ALA A 190 4.28 -13.02 11.52
CA ALA A 190 3.44 -13.46 12.65
C ALA A 190 2.98 -14.93 12.56
N GLY A 191 3.08 -15.58 11.39
CA GLY A 191 2.91 -17.03 11.29
C GLY A 191 3.85 -17.80 12.23
N THR A 192 5.01 -17.21 12.55
CA THR A 192 5.99 -17.74 13.50
C THR A 192 5.66 -17.41 14.96
N LEU A 193 4.94 -16.33 15.24
CA LEU A 193 4.61 -15.90 16.61
C LEU A 193 3.54 -16.80 17.28
N CYS A 194 2.58 -17.29 16.50
CA CYS A 194 1.54 -18.20 17.00
C CYS A 194 1.99 -19.68 17.03
N ALA A 195 2.98 -20.05 16.20
CA ALA A 195 3.47 -21.43 16.13
C ALA A 195 4.41 -21.78 17.32
N GLU A 196 5.12 -20.80 17.88
CA GLU A 196 6.04 -21.01 19.00
C GLU A 196 5.36 -20.93 20.38
N THR A 197 4.19 -20.29 20.47
CA THR A 197 3.41 -20.18 21.71
C THR A 197 2.20 -21.11 21.65
N GLY A 198 2.40 -22.38 22.01
CA GLY A 198 1.39 -23.45 22.03
C GLY A 198 0.21 -23.24 23.01
N GLY A 199 -0.36 -22.05 23.09
CA GLY A 199 -1.50 -21.74 23.93
C GLY A 199 -2.07 -20.36 23.59
N GLY A 200 -3.28 -20.35 23.04
CA GLY A 200 -4.28 -19.34 23.36
C GLY A 200 -3.90 -17.86 23.38
N ALA A 201 -3.06 -17.40 22.45
CA ALA A 201 -2.65 -16.00 22.39
C ALA A 201 -3.87 -15.06 22.23
N GLU A 202 -3.84 -13.95 22.95
CA GLU A 202 -4.82 -12.86 22.80
C GLU A 202 -4.72 -12.26 21.38
N PRO A 203 -5.83 -11.85 20.76
CA PRO A 203 -5.77 -11.22 19.43
C PRO A 203 -4.81 -10.03 19.40
N LEU A 204 -3.98 -9.94 18.35
CA LEU A 204 -3.02 -8.83 18.17
C LEU A 204 -3.72 -7.46 18.13
N PHE A 205 -4.97 -7.42 17.66
CA PHE A 205 -5.81 -6.23 17.61
C PHE A 205 -7.23 -6.56 18.08
N PRO A 206 -7.98 -5.56 18.57
CA PRO A 206 -9.42 -5.67 18.71
C PRO A 206 -10.05 -6.19 17.40
N PRO A 207 -11.03 -7.11 17.45
CA PRO A 207 -11.65 -7.68 16.24
C PRO A 207 -12.12 -6.62 15.24
N GLU A 208 -12.61 -5.49 15.74
CA GLU A 208 -13.08 -4.36 14.95
C GLU A 208 -11.96 -3.70 14.15
N GLN A 209 -10.73 -3.68 14.67
CA GLN A 209 -9.56 -3.11 13.99
C GLN A 209 -8.94 -4.11 13.01
N THR A 210 -9.02 -5.40 13.29
CA THR A 210 -8.37 -6.44 12.48
C THR A 210 -8.86 -6.42 11.03
N CYS A 211 -10.17 -6.31 10.80
CA CYS A 211 -10.74 -6.27 9.45
C CYS A 211 -10.19 -5.08 8.64
N GLU A 212 -10.15 -3.91 9.27
CA GLU A 212 -9.64 -2.68 8.67
C GLU A 212 -8.13 -2.73 8.41
N LEU A 213 -7.35 -3.33 9.31
CA LEU A 213 -5.90 -3.48 9.12
C LEU A 213 -5.56 -4.51 8.04
N VAL A 214 -6.33 -5.60 7.92
CA VAL A 214 -6.20 -6.55 6.80
C VAL A 214 -6.61 -5.88 5.49
N ALA A 215 -7.64 -5.02 5.48
CA ALA A 215 -8.01 -4.22 4.31
C ALA A 215 -6.84 -3.33 3.84
N VAL A 216 -6.20 -2.63 4.78
CA VAL A 216 -5.01 -1.81 4.48
C VAL A 216 -3.89 -2.69 3.92
N ALA A 217 -3.60 -3.83 4.54
CA ALA A 217 -2.56 -4.72 4.05
C ALA A 217 -2.86 -5.24 2.63
N THR A 218 -4.10 -5.65 2.37
CA THR A 218 -4.58 -6.13 1.06
C THR A 218 -4.41 -5.05 -0.01
N LEU A 219 -4.85 -3.81 0.29
CA LEU A 219 -4.64 -2.65 -0.58
C LEU A 219 -3.17 -2.46 -0.93
N PHE A 220 -2.26 -2.58 0.04
CA PHE A 220 -0.84 -2.37 -0.23
C PHE A 220 -0.16 -3.54 -0.93
N HIS A 221 -0.57 -4.78 -0.68
CA HIS A 221 -0.15 -5.90 -1.53
C HIS A 221 -0.58 -5.72 -2.99
N TYR A 222 -1.75 -5.14 -3.23
CA TYR A 222 -2.18 -4.77 -4.58
C TYR A 222 -1.34 -3.58 -5.14
N LEU A 223 -1.36 -2.43 -4.46
CA LEU A 223 -0.76 -1.19 -4.97
C LEU A 223 0.76 -1.30 -5.13
N ASN A 224 1.48 -1.98 -4.23
CA ASN A 224 2.93 -2.10 -4.35
C ASN A 224 3.35 -2.78 -5.65
N ARG A 225 2.60 -3.78 -6.10
CA ARG A 225 2.88 -4.49 -7.36
C ARG A 225 2.66 -3.59 -8.56
N MET A 226 1.54 -2.86 -8.58
CA MET A 226 1.28 -1.85 -9.61
C MET A 226 2.35 -0.75 -9.61
N VAL A 227 2.74 -0.26 -8.43
CA VAL A 227 3.75 0.79 -8.28
C VAL A 227 5.13 0.33 -8.76
N ASN A 228 5.55 -0.89 -8.42
CA ASN A 228 6.83 -1.45 -8.87
C ASN A 228 6.96 -1.47 -10.40
N ILE A 229 5.85 -1.76 -11.10
CA ILE A 229 5.80 -1.81 -12.56
C ILE A 229 5.71 -0.39 -13.13
N PHE A 230 4.72 0.39 -12.73
CA PHE A 230 4.34 1.61 -13.46
C PHE A 230 5.00 2.89 -12.95
N LEU A 231 5.66 2.90 -11.79
CA LEU A 231 6.28 4.11 -11.22
C LEU A 231 7.79 3.95 -10.99
N GLY A 232 8.50 5.08 -10.90
CA GLY A 232 9.91 5.09 -10.47
C GLY A 232 10.09 4.68 -9.00
N SER A 233 11.32 4.35 -8.61
CA SER A 233 11.64 3.95 -7.23
C SER A 233 11.52 5.06 -6.20
N ALA A 234 11.57 6.32 -6.63
CA ALA A 234 11.38 7.49 -5.77
C ALA A 234 10.06 8.20 -6.12
N PRO A 235 9.34 8.75 -5.12
CA PRO A 235 8.16 9.59 -5.33
C PRO A 235 8.53 10.99 -5.81
N LEU A 236 9.35 11.06 -6.86
CA LEU A 236 9.86 12.27 -7.46
C LEU A 236 9.50 12.28 -8.95
N PRO A 237 8.93 13.38 -9.47
CA PRO A 237 8.78 13.56 -10.90
C PRO A 237 10.14 13.46 -11.61
N PRO A 238 10.17 12.99 -12.88
CA PRO A 238 11.38 13.00 -13.68
C PRO A 238 11.99 14.41 -13.70
N ARG A 239 13.33 14.49 -13.55
CA ARG A 239 14.14 15.74 -13.49
C ARG A 239 14.19 16.45 -12.14
N VAL A 240 13.53 15.95 -11.09
CA VAL A 240 13.71 16.47 -9.73
C VAL A 240 14.91 15.77 -9.07
N PRO A 241 15.89 16.51 -8.50
CA PRO A 241 17.08 15.90 -7.90
C PRO A 241 16.72 15.16 -6.60
N GLY A 242 17.46 14.09 -6.29
CA GLY A 242 17.23 13.28 -5.08
C GLY A 242 17.33 14.06 -3.76
N THR A 243 18.06 15.18 -3.75
CA THR A 243 18.14 16.10 -2.59
C THR A 243 16.78 16.73 -2.24
N ALA A 244 15.84 16.78 -3.19
CA ALA A 244 14.50 17.31 -2.98
C ALA A 244 13.51 16.27 -2.39
N LEU A 245 13.94 15.03 -2.14
CA LEU A 245 13.06 13.98 -1.64
C LEU A 245 12.44 14.32 -0.28
N ARG A 246 13.27 14.75 0.68
CA ARG A 246 12.81 15.15 2.03
C ARG A 246 11.81 16.31 2.02
N PRO A 247 12.09 17.47 1.38
CA PRO A 247 11.14 18.57 1.37
C PRO A 247 9.86 18.22 0.61
N LEU A 248 9.93 17.42 -0.48
CA LEU A 248 8.73 16.97 -1.18
C LEU A 248 7.88 16.03 -0.32
N ALA A 249 8.50 15.09 0.39
CA ALA A 249 7.80 14.19 1.30
C ALA A 249 7.13 14.97 2.45
N ALA A 250 7.78 16.01 2.98
CA ALA A 250 7.20 16.88 4.00
C ALA A 250 5.99 17.67 3.46
N LEU A 251 6.08 18.19 2.23
CA LEU A 251 4.98 18.87 1.55
C LEU A 251 3.79 17.91 1.33
N LEU A 252 4.05 16.73 0.77
CA LEU A 252 3.03 15.70 0.55
C LEU A 252 2.33 15.33 1.84
N SER A 253 3.10 15.08 2.90
CA SER A 253 2.59 14.79 4.24
C SER A 253 1.72 15.92 4.78
N SER A 254 2.07 17.19 4.49
CA SER A 254 1.25 18.34 4.88
C SER A 254 -0.06 18.43 4.11
N LEU A 255 -0.05 18.14 2.81
CA LEU A 255 -1.26 18.16 1.98
C LEU A 255 -2.24 17.06 2.40
N ILE A 256 -1.74 15.84 2.61
CA ILE A 256 -2.55 14.71 3.09
C ILE A 256 -3.19 15.04 4.45
N ARG A 257 -2.42 15.62 5.38
CA ARG A 257 -2.97 16.05 6.67
C ARG A 257 -4.03 17.14 6.53
N ALA A 258 -3.84 18.09 5.63
CA ALA A 258 -4.79 19.17 5.39
C ALA A 258 -6.11 18.67 4.78
N ALA A 259 -6.08 17.59 4.00
CA ALA A 259 -7.26 16.96 3.42
C ALA A 259 -8.03 16.07 4.41
N ALA A 260 -7.37 15.55 5.47
CA ALA A 260 -7.96 14.59 6.38
C ALA A 260 -9.30 15.03 7.03
N PRO A 261 -9.51 16.29 7.44
CA PRO A 261 -10.81 16.74 7.96
C PRO A 261 -11.93 16.79 6.90
N GLY A 262 -11.57 16.83 5.62
CA GLY A 262 -12.50 16.84 4.50
C GLY A 262 -12.90 15.46 3.99
N VAL A 263 -12.29 14.39 4.49
CA VAL A 263 -12.70 13.02 4.13
C VAL A 263 -14.11 12.79 4.65
N GLY A 264 -15.03 12.54 3.72
CA GLY A 264 -16.45 12.31 3.99
C GLY A 264 -16.73 11.02 4.76
N ASP A 265 -17.99 10.59 4.73
CA ASP A 265 -18.40 9.40 5.45
C ASP A 265 -17.95 8.11 4.73
N PRO A 266 -17.70 7.02 5.48
CA PRO A 266 -17.47 5.71 4.88
C PRO A 266 -18.60 5.34 3.90
N GLY A 267 -18.23 4.81 2.74
CA GLY A 267 -19.19 4.29 1.75
C GLY A 267 -19.53 5.24 0.60
N GLU A 268 -19.18 6.53 0.66
CA GLU A 268 -19.50 7.48 -0.43
C GLU A 268 -18.86 7.12 -1.78
N SER A 269 -17.81 6.29 -1.80
CA SER A 269 -17.19 5.85 -3.05
C SER A 269 -17.78 4.57 -3.65
N LEU A 270 -18.67 3.87 -2.93
CA LEU A 270 -19.13 2.54 -3.34
C LEU A 270 -19.91 2.54 -4.66
N ASP A 271 -20.63 3.62 -4.96
CA ASP A 271 -21.42 3.77 -6.18
C ASP A 271 -20.57 3.99 -7.44
N LEU A 272 -19.25 4.14 -7.31
CA LEU A 272 -18.32 4.18 -8.45
C LEU A 272 -18.18 2.83 -9.17
N LEU A 273 -18.59 1.74 -8.52
CA LEU A 273 -18.55 0.39 -9.06
C LEU A 273 -19.90 -0.31 -8.86
N PRO A 274 -20.28 -1.27 -9.72
CA PRO A 274 -21.47 -2.09 -9.50
C PRO A 274 -21.35 -2.95 -8.24
N SER A 275 -22.47 -3.29 -7.61
CA SER A 275 -22.48 -4.19 -6.44
C SER A 275 -22.04 -5.59 -6.83
N ALA A 276 -21.29 -6.24 -5.95
CA ALA A 276 -20.75 -7.58 -6.17
C ALA A 276 -20.77 -8.39 -4.87
N PRO A 277 -20.90 -9.73 -4.95
CA PRO A 277 -20.77 -10.61 -3.79
C PRO A 277 -19.32 -10.64 -3.30
N LEU A 278 -19.13 -10.73 -1.98
CA LEU A 278 -17.81 -10.86 -1.38
C LEU A 278 -17.23 -12.27 -1.67
N PRO A 279 -16.03 -12.38 -2.26
CA PRO A 279 -15.38 -13.67 -2.45
C PRO A 279 -15.10 -14.39 -1.12
N PRO A 280 -15.24 -15.73 -1.03
CA PRO A 280 -15.06 -16.46 0.22
C PRO A 280 -13.67 -16.30 0.86
N ASP A 281 -12.62 -16.15 0.05
CA ASP A 281 -11.25 -15.90 0.49
C ASP A 281 -11.03 -14.47 1.04
N MET A 282 -12.05 -13.62 0.95
CA MET A 282 -12.10 -12.29 1.56
C MET A 282 -13.08 -12.19 2.75
N ALA A 283 -13.54 -13.32 3.31
CA ALA A 283 -14.46 -13.32 4.46
C ALA A 283 -13.94 -12.55 5.69
N TRP A 284 -12.64 -12.28 5.77
CA TRP A 284 -12.03 -11.39 6.75
C TRP A 284 -12.62 -9.96 6.75
N ALA A 285 -13.27 -9.53 5.67
CA ALA A 285 -13.86 -8.21 5.56
C ALA A 285 -15.25 -8.09 6.23
N LEU A 286 -15.90 -9.21 6.57
CA LEU A 286 -17.29 -9.23 7.07
C LEU A 286 -17.49 -8.50 8.41
N GLY A 287 -16.44 -8.18 9.15
CA GLY A 287 -16.53 -7.35 10.36
C GLY A 287 -16.78 -5.86 10.09
N ASP A 288 -16.77 -5.43 8.83
CA ASP A 288 -17.06 -4.05 8.42
C ASP A 288 -17.76 -4.02 7.04
N ASP A 289 -19.05 -3.69 7.02
CA ASP A 289 -19.89 -3.73 5.81
C ASP A 289 -19.38 -2.84 4.66
N VAL A 290 -18.81 -1.67 4.99
CA VAL A 290 -18.30 -0.75 3.97
C VAL A 290 -17.02 -1.30 3.36
N VAL A 291 -16.12 -1.84 4.18
CA VAL A 291 -14.92 -2.53 3.70
C VAL A 291 -15.29 -3.76 2.88
N ALA A 292 -16.22 -4.59 3.36
CA ALA A 292 -16.70 -5.76 2.62
C ALA A 292 -17.23 -5.38 1.23
N GLN A 293 -18.06 -4.35 1.14
CA GLN A 293 -18.56 -3.87 -0.15
C GLN A 293 -17.45 -3.31 -1.04
N ALA A 294 -16.54 -2.50 -0.49
CA ALA A 294 -15.43 -1.93 -1.25
C ALA A 294 -14.55 -3.01 -1.90
N PHE A 295 -14.16 -4.02 -1.12
CA PHE A 295 -13.29 -5.10 -1.59
C PHE A 295 -14.00 -6.10 -2.48
N ALA A 296 -15.29 -6.40 -2.24
CA ALA A 296 -16.09 -7.23 -3.14
C ALA A 296 -16.17 -6.63 -4.55
N ARG A 297 -16.48 -5.34 -4.66
CA ARG A 297 -16.58 -4.62 -5.94
C ARG A 297 -15.24 -4.55 -6.65
N ALA A 298 -14.17 -4.24 -5.92
CA ALA A 298 -12.83 -4.19 -6.47
C ALA A 298 -12.33 -5.57 -6.95
N ALA A 299 -12.61 -6.64 -6.19
CA ALA A 299 -12.29 -8.01 -6.59
C ALA A 299 -13.04 -8.41 -7.87
N ALA A 300 -14.34 -8.10 -7.96
CA ALA A 300 -15.12 -8.36 -9.16
C ALA A 300 -14.58 -7.61 -10.40
N ALA A 301 -14.19 -6.35 -10.26
CA ALA A 301 -13.59 -5.59 -11.36
C ALA A 301 -12.25 -6.20 -11.81
N ALA A 302 -11.42 -6.65 -10.87
CA ALA A 302 -10.16 -7.33 -11.17
C ALA A 302 -10.38 -8.70 -11.83
N ASP A 303 -11.36 -9.48 -11.36
CA ASP A 303 -11.68 -10.80 -11.91
C ASP A 303 -12.21 -10.67 -13.36
N LEU A 304 -13.10 -9.71 -13.64
CA LEU A 304 -13.56 -9.39 -15.00
C LEU A 304 -12.41 -8.96 -15.93
N ALA A 305 -11.48 -8.15 -15.43
CA ALA A 305 -10.28 -7.78 -16.18
C ALA A 305 -9.40 -9.00 -16.49
N GLY A 306 -9.28 -9.92 -15.54
CA GLY A 306 -8.60 -11.21 -15.74
C GLY A 306 -9.26 -12.07 -16.80
N GLU A 307 -10.59 -12.20 -16.77
CA GLU A 307 -11.37 -12.92 -17.78
C GLU A 307 -11.20 -12.33 -19.19
N ALA A 308 -11.13 -11.00 -19.30
CA ALA A 308 -10.99 -10.32 -20.57
C ALA A 308 -9.57 -10.44 -21.17
N SER A 309 -8.53 -10.35 -20.33
CA SER A 309 -7.14 -10.13 -20.81
C SER A 309 -6.16 -11.25 -20.47
N VAL A 310 -6.53 -12.22 -19.63
CA VAL A 310 -5.63 -13.31 -19.21
C VAL A 310 -6.17 -14.66 -19.68
N PRO A 311 -5.43 -15.40 -20.53
CA PRO A 311 -5.84 -16.74 -20.98
C PRO A 311 -6.09 -17.70 -19.81
N PRO A 312 -7.11 -18.59 -19.88
CA PRO A 312 -7.46 -19.47 -18.76
C PRO A 312 -6.30 -20.31 -18.20
N GLN A 313 -5.43 -20.83 -19.06
CA GLN A 313 -4.24 -21.60 -18.68
C GLN A 313 -3.25 -20.76 -17.88
N VAL A 314 -3.09 -19.49 -18.24
CA VAL A 314 -2.27 -18.54 -17.49
C VAL A 314 -2.92 -18.24 -16.14
N GLN A 315 -4.24 -18.07 -16.11
CA GLN A 315 -4.93 -17.79 -14.86
C GLN A 315 -4.75 -18.93 -13.85
N GLU A 316 -4.91 -20.17 -14.30
CA GLU A 316 -4.70 -21.36 -13.50
C GLU A 316 -3.26 -21.45 -12.97
N LEU A 317 -2.27 -21.29 -13.85
CA LEU A 317 -0.86 -21.34 -13.47
C LEU A 317 -0.49 -20.29 -12.41
N VAL A 318 -1.01 -19.06 -12.54
CA VAL A 318 -0.77 -17.99 -11.57
C VAL A 318 -1.40 -18.32 -10.23
N ARG A 319 -2.65 -18.79 -10.19
CA ARG A 319 -3.30 -19.20 -8.93
C ARG A 319 -2.53 -20.32 -8.24
N GLN A 320 -2.16 -21.36 -8.99
CA GLN A 320 -1.37 -22.49 -8.47
C GLN A 320 -0.04 -22.04 -7.85
N LEU A 321 0.71 -21.17 -8.52
CA LEU A 321 2.01 -20.72 -8.03
C LEU A 321 1.90 -19.71 -6.89
N VAL A 322 0.88 -18.84 -6.90
CA VAL A 322 0.60 -17.93 -5.77
C VAL A 322 0.23 -18.74 -4.52
N ASP A 323 -0.61 -19.75 -4.66
CA ASP A 323 -0.99 -20.62 -3.54
C ASP A 323 0.18 -21.39 -2.96
N ALA A 324 1.06 -21.92 -3.82
CA ALA A 324 2.25 -22.68 -3.43
C ALA A 324 3.39 -21.82 -2.83
N SER A 325 3.35 -20.50 -2.99
CA SER A 325 4.50 -19.63 -2.68
C SER A 325 4.82 -19.44 -1.19
N ASP A 326 3.96 -19.89 -0.26
CA ASP A 326 4.14 -20.00 1.21
C ASP A 326 5.18 -19.07 1.88
N GLY A 327 5.17 -17.78 1.52
CA GLY A 327 6.04 -16.76 2.12
C GLY A 327 7.56 -17.00 1.97
N LEU A 328 7.98 -17.92 1.09
CA LEU A 328 9.40 -18.20 0.87
C LEU A 328 10.03 -17.08 0.02
N PRO A 329 11.06 -16.36 0.51
CA PRO A 329 11.64 -15.21 -0.16
C PRO A 329 12.25 -15.44 -1.57
N ASN A 330 12.21 -16.66 -2.12
CA ASN A 330 12.79 -17.01 -3.41
C ASN A 330 11.94 -17.98 -4.25
N ALA A 331 10.75 -18.40 -3.79
CA ALA A 331 9.91 -19.37 -4.51
C ALA A 331 9.32 -18.83 -5.82
N GLY A 332 9.34 -17.50 -6.02
CA GLY A 332 8.84 -16.81 -7.21
C GLY A 332 9.89 -15.98 -7.96
N GLY A 333 11.19 -16.24 -7.76
CA GLY A 333 12.24 -15.52 -8.48
C GLY A 333 12.18 -15.75 -9.99
N ARG A 334 12.82 -14.86 -10.78
CA ARG A 334 12.83 -14.93 -12.26
C ARG A 334 13.02 -16.33 -12.83
N ALA A 335 13.96 -17.12 -12.31
CA ALA A 335 14.23 -18.47 -12.80
C ALA A 335 13.02 -19.42 -12.65
N ALA A 336 12.30 -19.34 -11.53
CA ALA A 336 11.09 -20.14 -11.31
C ALA A 336 9.96 -19.71 -12.25
N VAL A 337 9.83 -18.40 -12.52
CA VAL A 337 8.85 -17.91 -13.49
C VAL A 337 9.18 -18.37 -14.91
N GLU A 338 10.44 -18.29 -15.35
CA GLU A 338 10.81 -18.75 -16.68
C GLU A 338 10.55 -20.25 -16.85
N ALA A 339 10.89 -21.08 -15.85
CA ALA A 339 10.57 -22.51 -15.86
C ALA A 339 9.05 -22.78 -15.90
N ALA A 340 8.26 -22.00 -15.15
CA ALA A 340 6.81 -22.16 -15.12
C ALA A 340 6.16 -21.84 -16.47
N VAL A 341 6.58 -20.76 -17.14
CA VAL A 341 5.97 -20.36 -18.41
C VAL A 341 6.36 -21.27 -19.58
N GLU A 342 7.40 -22.09 -19.46
CA GLU A 342 7.72 -23.13 -20.46
C GLU A 342 6.60 -24.15 -20.65
N THR A 343 5.77 -24.34 -19.61
CA THR A 343 4.57 -25.20 -19.68
C THR A 343 3.43 -24.60 -20.52
N LEU A 344 3.49 -23.28 -20.79
CA LEU A 344 2.50 -22.57 -21.57
C LEU A 344 2.82 -22.62 -23.07
N SER A 345 1.79 -22.45 -23.89
CA SER A 345 1.96 -22.30 -25.33
C SER A 345 2.80 -21.07 -25.66
N GLU A 346 3.46 -21.08 -26.82
CA GLU A 346 4.26 -19.94 -27.28
C GLU A 346 3.51 -18.61 -27.27
N ARG A 347 2.19 -18.63 -27.52
CA ARG A 347 1.33 -17.43 -27.56
C ARG A 347 1.03 -16.87 -26.17
N GLU A 348 1.05 -17.70 -25.14
CA GLU A 348 0.65 -17.35 -23.78
C GLU A 348 1.86 -17.00 -22.88
N ARG A 349 3.07 -17.39 -23.28
CA ARG A 349 4.29 -17.21 -22.48
C ARG A 349 4.54 -15.79 -21.99
N ASP A 350 4.35 -14.77 -22.83
CA ASP A 350 4.64 -13.39 -22.43
C ASP A 350 3.61 -12.83 -21.45
N VAL A 351 2.34 -13.20 -21.62
CA VAL A 351 1.25 -12.88 -20.69
C VAL A 351 1.48 -13.59 -19.36
N GLY A 352 1.79 -14.89 -19.41
CA GLY A 352 2.11 -15.69 -18.24
C GLY A 352 3.32 -15.15 -17.48
N ARG A 353 4.38 -14.75 -18.18
CA ARG A 353 5.57 -14.16 -17.57
C ARG A 353 5.24 -12.84 -16.88
N LEU A 354 4.51 -11.95 -17.55
CA LEU A 354 4.10 -10.68 -16.98
C LEU A 354 3.22 -10.90 -15.73
N ALA A 355 2.21 -11.76 -15.82
CA ALA A 355 1.29 -12.04 -14.72
C ALA A 355 2.01 -12.66 -13.51
N LEU A 356 2.84 -13.69 -13.72
CA LEU A 356 3.60 -14.36 -12.66
C LEU A 356 4.62 -13.43 -12.00
N LEU A 357 5.40 -12.67 -12.79
CA LEU A 357 6.31 -11.68 -12.22
C LEU A 357 5.53 -10.62 -11.45
N THR A 358 4.38 -10.15 -11.95
CA THR A 358 3.55 -9.19 -11.22
C THR A 358 3.10 -9.73 -9.86
N ALA A 359 2.58 -10.96 -9.84
CA ALA A 359 2.06 -11.58 -8.62
C ALA A 359 3.18 -11.91 -7.60
N LEU A 360 4.31 -12.43 -8.05
CA LEU A 360 5.33 -13.03 -7.18
C LEU A 360 6.58 -12.15 -6.97
N ALA A 361 6.93 -11.32 -7.95
CA ALA A 361 8.20 -10.60 -7.97
C ALA A 361 8.11 -9.28 -8.78
N SER A 362 7.10 -8.44 -8.50
CA SER A 362 6.80 -7.25 -9.32
C SER A 362 7.98 -6.27 -9.49
N HIS A 363 8.90 -6.23 -8.52
CA HIS A 363 10.13 -5.44 -8.59
C HIS A 363 11.14 -5.93 -9.66
N GLN A 364 10.93 -7.12 -10.23
CA GLN A 364 11.72 -7.72 -11.32
C GLN A 364 11.05 -7.57 -12.69
N VAL A 365 9.90 -6.88 -12.77
CA VAL A 365 9.29 -6.54 -14.06
C VAL A 365 10.09 -5.41 -14.71
N GLU A 366 10.91 -5.79 -15.68
CA GLU A 366 11.75 -4.89 -16.44
C GLU A 366 11.06 -4.43 -17.74
N GLU A 367 11.61 -3.40 -18.37
CA GLU A 367 11.13 -2.89 -19.65
C GLU A 367 11.05 -3.97 -20.74
N SER A 368 11.96 -4.95 -20.72
CA SER A 368 11.97 -6.08 -21.67
C SER A 368 10.77 -7.03 -21.50
N VAL A 369 10.23 -7.17 -20.28
CA VAL A 369 9.03 -7.97 -20.01
C VAL A 369 7.80 -7.25 -20.55
N VAL A 370 7.71 -5.94 -20.26
CA VAL A 370 6.61 -5.08 -20.75
C VAL A 370 6.64 -4.97 -22.27
N GLY A 371 7.83 -4.82 -22.87
CA GLY A 371 8.02 -4.75 -24.32
C GLY A 371 7.52 -6.00 -25.04
N ARG A 372 7.94 -7.20 -24.60
CA ARG A 372 7.47 -8.47 -25.17
C ARG A 372 5.96 -8.67 -25.06
N PHE A 373 5.36 -8.28 -23.94
CA PHE A 373 3.91 -8.31 -23.78
C PHE A 373 3.22 -7.36 -24.79
N ARG A 374 3.72 -6.13 -24.91
CA ARG A 374 3.18 -5.11 -25.81
C ARG A 374 3.28 -5.49 -27.29
N GLU A 375 4.34 -6.17 -27.70
CA GLU A 375 4.50 -6.67 -29.07
C GLU A 375 3.34 -7.59 -29.51
N ARG A 376 2.67 -8.25 -28.55
CA ARG A 376 1.60 -9.24 -28.83
C ARG A 376 0.18 -8.78 -28.48
N GLN A 377 -0.02 -8.05 -27.38
CA GLN A 377 -1.35 -7.64 -26.91
C GLN A 377 -1.62 -6.12 -26.95
N GLY A 378 -0.59 -5.30 -27.20
CA GLY A 378 -0.68 -3.98 -27.82
C GLY A 378 -1.31 -2.80 -27.07
N SER A 379 -2.18 -2.97 -26.07
CA SER A 379 -2.91 -1.85 -25.45
C SER A 379 -2.50 -1.52 -24.01
N ASP A 380 -2.62 -0.24 -23.64
CA ASP A 380 -2.43 0.24 -22.27
C ASP A 380 -3.45 -0.40 -21.30
N ALA A 381 -4.69 -0.61 -21.76
CA ALA A 381 -5.76 -1.25 -20.98
C ALA A 381 -5.41 -2.71 -20.65
N ALA A 382 -5.03 -3.52 -21.64
CA ALA A 382 -4.65 -4.92 -21.43
C ALA A 382 -3.46 -5.06 -20.46
N LEU A 383 -2.48 -4.16 -20.55
CA LEU A 383 -1.35 -4.14 -19.62
C LEU A 383 -1.82 -3.87 -18.18
N ILE A 384 -2.72 -2.92 -17.97
CA ILE A 384 -3.31 -2.63 -16.65
C ILE A 384 -4.17 -3.79 -16.17
N GLU A 385 -5.00 -4.39 -17.03
CA GLU A 385 -5.89 -5.49 -16.68
C GLU A 385 -5.13 -6.73 -16.21
N VAL A 386 -4.13 -7.18 -16.97
CA VAL A 386 -3.29 -8.34 -16.60
C VAL A 386 -2.57 -8.09 -15.27
N THR A 387 -1.98 -6.90 -15.11
CA THR A 387 -1.18 -6.60 -13.91
C THR A 387 -2.04 -6.34 -12.68
N ALA A 388 -3.20 -5.70 -12.82
CA ALA A 388 -4.15 -5.48 -11.73
C ALA A 388 -4.76 -6.81 -11.27
N TRP A 389 -5.19 -7.66 -12.21
CA TRP A 389 -5.70 -8.99 -11.89
C TRP A 389 -4.65 -9.82 -11.13
N ALA A 390 -3.43 -9.93 -11.66
CA ALA A 390 -2.36 -10.69 -11.01
C ALA A 390 -1.98 -10.11 -9.63
N SER A 391 -2.01 -8.79 -9.49
CA SER A 391 -1.79 -8.11 -8.21
C SER A 391 -2.89 -8.42 -7.20
N MET A 392 -4.16 -8.47 -7.64
CA MET A 392 -5.30 -8.80 -6.79
C MET A 392 -5.28 -10.26 -6.34
N VAL A 393 -4.93 -11.21 -7.22
CA VAL A 393 -4.76 -12.62 -6.86
C VAL A 393 -3.73 -12.78 -5.74
N ALA A 394 -2.57 -12.13 -5.86
CA ALA A 394 -1.55 -12.16 -4.83
C ALA A 394 -2.01 -11.45 -3.53
N ALA A 395 -2.67 -10.29 -3.64
CA ALA A 395 -3.16 -9.55 -2.48
C ALA A 395 -4.19 -10.36 -1.66
N ARG A 396 -5.11 -11.07 -2.33
CA ARG A 396 -6.09 -11.96 -1.70
C ARG A 396 -5.43 -13.07 -0.89
N ARG A 397 -4.42 -13.73 -1.49
CA ARG A 397 -3.65 -14.79 -0.82
C ARG A 397 -2.94 -14.29 0.43
N GLU A 398 -2.30 -13.12 0.36
CA GLU A 398 -1.63 -12.50 1.51
C GLU A 398 -2.62 -12.08 2.59
N ALA A 399 -3.77 -11.52 2.20
CA ALA A 399 -4.84 -11.13 3.13
C ALA A 399 -5.33 -12.33 3.94
N GLY A 400 -5.57 -13.48 3.29
CA GLY A 400 -5.96 -14.72 3.97
C GLY A 400 -4.91 -15.19 4.98
N ARG A 401 -3.62 -15.09 4.64
CA ARG A 401 -2.51 -15.43 5.55
C ARG A 401 -2.43 -14.48 6.75
N LEU A 402 -2.51 -13.17 6.50
CA LEU A 402 -2.47 -12.16 7.54
C LEU A 402 -3.66 -12.26 8.49
N TRP A 403 -4.85 -12.53 7.96
CA TRP A 403 -6.05 -12.79 8.75
C TRP A 403 -5.89 -14.02 9.65
N ALA A 404 -5.38 -15.13 9.12
CA ALA A 404 -5.09 -16.33 9.90
C ALA A 404 -4.06 -16.07 11.02
N GLY A 405 -3.04 -15.26 10.74
CA GLY A 405 -2.00 -14.86 11.70
C GLY A 405 -2.45 -13.80 12.72
N ALA A 406 -3.47 -13.00 12.41
CA ALA A 406 -4.06 -12.03 13.34
C ALA A 406 -5.02 -12.69 14.34
N CYS A 407 -5.55 -13.86 14.01
CA CYS A 407 -6.64 -14.50 14.74
C CYS A 407 -6.43 -16.01 14.97
N PRO A 408 -5.66 -16.39 16.02
CA PRO A 408 -5.52 -17.78 16.41
C PRO A 408 -6.80 -18.27 17.11
N GLY A 409 -7.72 -18.84 16.32
CA GLY A 409 -8.67 -19.86 16.78
C GLY A 409 -9.85 -19.46 17.67
N ARG A 410 -10.08 -18.17 17.97
CA ARG A 410 -11.20 -17.74 18.86
C ARG A 410 -12.12 -16.63 18.34
N CYS A 411 -12.02 -16.17 17.09
CA CYS A 411 -13.07 -15.29 16.57
C CYS A 411 -14.31 -16.10 16.19
N GLU A 412 -15.46 -15.69 16.74
CA GLU A 412 -16.80 -16.15 16.34
C GLU A 412 -17.04 -16.04 14.83
N TYR A 413 -16.28 -15.18 14.12
CA TYR A 413 -16.31 -14.99 12.67
C TYR A 413 -15.82 -16.19 11.83
N ARG A 414 -15.15 -17.21 12.38
CA ARG A 414 -14.86 -18.45 11.61
C ARG A 414 -16.05 -19.41 11.49
N ARG A 415 -17.17 -19.14 12.18
CA ARG A 415 -18.33 -20.04 12.23
C ARG A 415 -19.54 -19.58 11.40
N ALA A 416 -19.44 -18.46 10.68
CA ALA A 416 -20.50 -17.97 9.80
C ALA A 416 -20.30 -18.44 8.36
#